data_AF-A0A1F7W668-F1
#
_entry.id   AF-A0A1F7W668-F1
#
_cell.length_a   1.000
_cell.length_b   1.000
_cell.length_c   1.000
_cell.angle_alpha   90.00
_cell.angle_beta   90.00
_cell.angle_gamma   90.00
#
_symmetry.space_group_name_H-M   'P 1'
#
loop_
_entity.id
_entity.type
_entity.pdbx_description
1 polymer ?
#
loop_
_entity_poly.entity_id
_entity_poly.type
_entity_poly.pdbx_seq_one_letter_code
_entity_poly.pdbx_strand_id
1 'polypeptide(L)'
;MMEDADPAQYNAVGKVGSPACGDELRVWMKVDLKTERIREFRWKTFGCGSAIASTSMASEMVTENGGMTLEEARKIRPQDIMDRLGGLPARKFHCSVLCDKALRDAINDFYRRTGQVDKIVVEASRVIDPVSKVTDHDIEEAVLDGALTLEAVQAKTKVGTGNPGVLPAVEELIRFYKEKYFGA
;
A
#
# COMPACT_ATOMS: atom_id res chain seq x y z
N MET A 1 -19.48 -3.77 19.97
CA MET A 1 -18.33 -2.91 19.62
C MET A 1 -17.17 -3.84 19.29
N MET A 2 -16.53 -3.71 18.13
CA MET A 2 -15.34 -4.51 17.80
C MET A 2 -14.15 -3.86 18.53
N GLU A 3 -13.74 -4.48 19.63
CA GLU A 3 -12.54 -4.09 20.38
C GLU A 3 -11.29 -4.28 19.51
N ASP A 4 -10.30 -3.41 19.66
CA ASP A 4 -9.02 -3.57 18.97
C ASP A 4 -8.35 -4.87 19.44
N ALA A 5 -7.72 -5.60 18.52
CA ALA A 5 -7.10 -6.88 18.83
C ALA A 5 -5.96 -6.70 19.85
N ASP A 6 -5.90 -7.58 20.86
CA ASP A 6 -4.89 -7.53 21.92
C ASP A 6 -3.46 -7.56 21.32
N PRO A 7 -2.67 -6.48 21.42
CA PRO A 7 -1.33 -6.40 20.85
C PRO A 7 -0.38 -7.47 21.38
N ALA A 8 -0.66 -8.07 22.55
CA ALA A 8 0.16 -9.13 23.12
C ALA A 8 0.06 -10.45 22.35
N GLN A 9 -1.01 -10.65 21.57
CA GLN A 9 -1.22 -11.88 20.78
C GLN A 9 -0.66 -11.81 19.36
N TYR A 10 -0.37 -10.62 18.84
CA TYR A 10 0.07 -10.38 17.47
C TYR A 10 1.48 -9.81 17.46
N ASN A 11 2.37 -10.42 16.67
CA ASN A 11 3.77 -10.03 16.58
C ASN A 11 4.09 -9.18 15.34
N ALA A 12 3.07 -8.73 14.60
CA ALA A 12 3.19 -7.73 13.56
C ALA A 12 1.94 -6.85 13.50
N VAL A 13 2.12 -5.54 13.31
CA VAL A 13 1.04 -4.56 13.18
C VAL A 13 1.36 -3.61 12.05
N GLY A 14 0.39 -3.36 11.17
CA GLY A 14 0.50 -2.37 10.10
C GLY A 14 -0.60 -1.33 10.18
N LYS A 15 -0.28 -0.07 9.89
CA LYS A 15 -1.26 1.02 9.85
C LYS A 15 -1.04 1.90 8.64
N VAL A 16 -2.08 2.09 7.84
CA VAL A 16 -2.08 3.00 6.69
C VAL A 16 -3.36 3.82 6.69
N GLY A 17 -3.26 5.08 6.28
CA GLY A 17 -4.41 5.91 6.00
C GLY A 17 -4.16 6.73 4.74
N SER A 18 -5.23 7.04 4.01
CA SER A 18 -5.16 7.97 2.88
C SER A 18 -5.92 9.25 3.24
N PRO A 19 -5.22 10.39 3.42
CA PRO A 19 -5.86 11.68 3.69
C PRO A 19 -6.82 12.14 2.58
N ALA A 20 -6.61 11.66 1.35
CA ALA A 20 -7.39 12.05 0.17
C ALA A 20 -8.81 11.46 0.17
N CYS A 21 -8.97 10.18 0.55
CA CYS A 21 -10.28 9.52 0.60
C CYS A 21 -10.83 9.32 2.01
N GLY A 22 -10.03 9.58 3.05
CA GLY A 22 -10.41 9.40 4.46
C GLY A 22 -10.42 7.93 4.91
N ASP A 23 -9.90 7.01 4.08
CA ASP A 23 -9.81 5.60 4.43
C ASP A 23 -8.67 5.38 5.45
N GLU A 24 -8.93 4.59 6.49
CA GLU A 24 -7.91 4.10 7.45
C GLU A 24 -7.97 2.57 7.48
N LEU A 25 -6.81 1.92 7.45
CA LEU A 25 -6.67 0.47 7.59
C LEU A 25 -5.62 0.16 8.65
N ARG A 26 -6.00 -0.67 9.61
CA ARG A 26 -5.10 -1.29 10.57
C ARG A 26 -5.17 -2.79 10.44
N VAL A 27 -4.00 -3.44 10.47
CA VAL A 27 -3.87 -4.89 10.36
C VAL A 27 -3.01 -5.41 11.52
N TRP A 28 -3.32 -6.62 11.99
CA TRP A 28 -2.58 -7.35 12.99
C TRP A 28 -2.32 -8.75 12.47
N MET A 29 -1.07 -9.19 12.55
CA MET A 29 -0.66 -10.48 12.05
C MET A 29 0.02 -11.29 13.14
N LYS A 30 -0.22 -12.60 13.08
CA LYS A 30 0.52 -13.57 13.86
C LYS A 30 1.39 -14.39 12.92
N VAL A 31 2.69 -14.21 13.03
CA VAL A 31 3.68 -14.82 12.17
C VAL A 31 4.45 -15.86 12.97
N ASP A 32 4.63 -17.04 12.39
CA ASP A 32 5.45 -18.10 12.96
C ASP A 32 6.94 -17.71 12.89
N LEU A 33 7.62 -17.65 14.03
CA LEU A 33 9.01 -17.17 14.13
C LEU A 33 10.04 -18.08 13.43
N LYS A 34 9.72 -19.35 13.19
CA LYS A 34 10.64 -20.31 12.57
C LYS A 34 10.47 -20.39 11.06
N THR A 35 9.23 -20.32 10.62
CA THR A 35 8.86 -20.51 9.20
C THR A 35 8.56 -19.20 8.50
N GLU A 36 8.47 -18.08 9.23
CA GLU A 36 8.05 -16.77 8.73
C GLU A 36 6.70 -16.82 7.99
N ARG A 37 5.81 -17.75 8.39
CA ARG A 37 4.48 -17.92 7.80
C ARG A 37 3.41 -17.15 8.58
N ILE A 38 2.50 -16.51 7.85
CA ILE A 38 1.37 -15.76 8.39
C ILE A 38 0.29 -16.77 8.83
N ARG A 39 0.08 -16.91 10.13
CA ARG A 39 -0.91 -17.84 10.70
C ARG A 39 -2.27 -17.21 10.88
N GLU A 40 -2.29 -15.94 11.27
CA GLU A 40 -3.52 -15.19 11.48
C GLU A 40 -3.34 -13.78 10.91
N PHE A 41 -4.38 -13.28 10.27
CA PHE A 41 -4.45 -11.91 9.74
C PHE A 41 -5.79 -11.30 10.16
N ARG A 42 -5.73 -10.32 11.05
CA ARG A 42 -6.89 -9.53 11.51
C ARG A 42 -6.77 -8.12 10.99
N TRP A 43 -7.90 -7.49 10.73
CA TRP A 43 -7.92 -6.14 10.20
C TRP A 43 -9.13 -5.36 10.69
N LYS A 44 -8.98 -4.05 10.66
CA LYS A 44 -10.03 -3.08 10.92
C LYS A 44 -9.84 -1.96 9.92
N THR A 45 -10.85 -1.75 9.08
CA THR A 45 -10.82 -0.70 8.08
C THR A 45 -12.01 0.23 8.26
N PHE A 46 -11.75 1.51 8.10
CA PHE A 46 -12.74 2.53 7.86
C PHE A 46 -12.59 2.94 6.41
N GLY A 47 -13.63 2.73 5.60
CA GLY A 47 -13.59 3.09 4.19
C GLY A 47 -14.78 2.57 3.41
N CYS A 48 -14.72 2.72 2.09
CA CYS A 48 -15.81 2.28 1.22
C CYS A 48 -15.92 0.73 1.12
N GLY A 49 -17.05 0.21 0.64
CA GLY A 49 -17.27 -1.24 0.51
C GLY A 49 -16.18 -1.97 -0.31
N SER A 50 -15.56 -1.27 -1.27
CA SER A 50 -14.41 -1.80 -2.03
C SER A 50 -13.15 -1.99 -1.17
N ALA A 51 -12.90 -1.11 -0.19
CA ALA A 51 -11.80 -1.25 0.76
C ALA A 51 -12.03 -2.43 1.72
N ILE A 52 -13.27 -2.59 2.19
CA ILE A 52 -13.67 -3.75 3.01
C ILE A 52 -13.49 -5.06 2.22
N ALA A 53 -13.99 -5.12 0.99
CA ALA A 53 -13.85 -6.31 0.14
C ALA A 53 -12.39 -6.63 -0.19
N SER A 54 -11.58 -5.63 -0.55
CA SER A 54 -10.15 -5.79 -0.84
C SER A 54 -9.38 -6.30 0.37
N THR A 55 -9.63 -5.72 1.55
CA THR A 55 -8.95 -6.13 2.78
C THR A 55 -9.36 -7.54 3.20
N SER A 56 -10.65 -7.86 3.08
CA SER A 56 -11.15 -9.21 3.34
C SER A 56 -10.52 -10.25 2.41
N MET A 57 -10.40 -9.94 1.13
CA MET A 57 -9.78 -10.88 0.18
C MET A 57 -8.28 -11.06 0.46
N ALA A 58 -7.57 -9.97 0.71
CA ALA A 58 -6.16 -10.04 1.05
C ALA A 58 -5.92 -10.86 2.32
N SER A 59 -6.78 -10.75 3.34
CA SER A 59 -6.65 -11.56 4.56
C SER A 59 -6.81 -13.06 4.28
N GLU A 60 -7.72 -13.45 3.39
CA GLU A 60 -7.86 -14.84 2.97
C GLU A 60 -6.64 -15.29 2.16
N MET A 61 -6.18 -14.48 1.19
CA MET A 61 -5.02 -14.80 0.35
C MET A 61 -3.75 -15.07 1.17
N VAL A 62 -3.47 -14.27 2.21
CA VAL A 62 -2.24 -14.46 2.99
C VAL A 62 -2.33 -15.58 4.02
N THR A 63 -3.54 -16.06 4.34
CA THR A 63 -3.77 -17.11 5.33
C THR A 63 -4.22 -18.45 4.74
N GLU A 64 -4.64 -18.50 3.47
CA GLU A 64 -5.00 -19.75 2.79
C GLU A 64 -3.83 -20.74 2.73
N ASN A 65 -4.16 -22.03 2.57
CA ASN A 65 -3.18 -23.12 2.40
C ASN A 65 -2.11 -23.20 3.52
N GLY A 66 -2.49 -22.83 4.75
CA GLY A 66 -1.60 -22.88 5.92
C GLY A 66 -0.75 -21.62 6.13
N GLY A 67 -1.00 -20.57 5.33
CA GLY A 67 -0.37 -19.27 5.46
C GLY A 67 0.81 -19.06 4.52
N MET A 68 0.84 -17.91 3.87
CA MET A 68 1.97 -17.47 3.04
C MET A 68 3.17 -17.10 3.91
N THR A 69 4.38 -17.28 3.38
CA THR A 69 5.59 -16.69 3.96
C THR A 69 5.58 -15.17 3.82
N LEU A 70 6.31 -14.45 4.67
CA LEU A 70 6.42 -12.99 4.56
C LEU A 70 6.99 -12.56 3.20
N GLU A 71 7.91 -13.35 2.62
CA GLU A 71 8.47 -13.06 1.29
C GLU A 71 7.46 -13.23 0.16
N GLU A 72 6.59 -14.23 0.24
CA GLU A 72 5.49 -14.43 -0.71
C GLU A 72 4.44 -13.33 -0.56
N ALA A 73 4.03 -13.04 0.68
CA ALA A 73 3.06 -12.01 0.98
C ALA A 73 3.52 -10.63 0.49
N ARG A 74 4.83 -10.34 0.54
CA ARG A 74 5.42 -9.10 0.02
C ARG A 74 5.35 -8.96 -1.51
N LYS A 75 5.23 -10.08 -2.23
CA LYS A 75 5.14 -10.09 -3.70
C LYS A 75 3.71 -9.89 -4.21
N ILE A 76 2.70 -9.98 -3.33
CA ILE A 76 1.31 -9.69 -3.66
C ILE A 76 1.25 -8.24 -4.16
N ARG A 77 0.62 -8.07 -5.31
CA ARG A 77 0.34 -6.78 -5.92
C ARG A 77 -1.14 -6.44 -5.73
N PRO A 78 -1.51 -5.16 -5.78
CA PRO A 78 -2.92 -4.77 -5.79
C PRO A 78 -3.75 -5.48 -6.86
N GLN A 79 -3.16 -5.77 -8.03
CA GLN A 79 -3.79 -6.51 -9.12
C GLN A 79 -4.13 -7.94 -8.72
N ASP A 80 -3.26 -8.64 -8.00
CA ASP A 80 -3.53 -10.02 -7.56
C ASP A 80 -4.77 -10.08 -6.65
N ILE A 81 -4.93 -9.07 -5.78
CA ILE A 81 -6.10 -8.93 -4.89
C ILE A 81 -7.37 -8.66 -5.72
N MET A 82 -7.28 -7.77 -6.71
CA MET A 82 -8.40 -7.47 -7.59
C MET A 82 -8.81 -8.68 -8.44
N ASP A 83 -7.86 -9.40 -9.00
CA ASP A 83 -8.11 -10.59 -9.83
C ASP A 83 -8.79 -11.68 -8.99
N ARG A 84 -8.36 -11.85 -7.74
CA ARG A 84 -8.99 -12.78 -6.80
C ARG A 84 -10.41 -12.39 -6.42
N LEU A 85 -10.72 -11.09 -6.40
CA LEU A 85 -12.07 -10.56 -6.21
C LEU A 85 -12.99 -10.72 -7.44
N GLY A 86 -12.46 -11.12 -8.59
CA GLY A 86 -13.21 -11.13 -9.85
C GLY A 86 -13.24 -9.77 -10.56
N GLY A 87 -12.34 -8.87 -10.17
CA GLY A 87 -12.15 -7.55 -10.76
C GLY A 87 -12.80 -6.41 -9.95
N LEU A 88 -12.18 -5.24 -10.03
CA LEU A 88 -12.74 -3.98 -9.54
C LEU A 88 -12.69 -2.93 -10.66
N PRO A 89 -13.64 -1.99 -10.72
CA PRO A 89 -13.55 -0.87 -11.65
C PRO A 89 -12.26 -0.08 -11.42
N ALA A 90 -11.59 0.38 -12.48
CA ALA A 90 -10.28 1.07 -12.40
C ALA A 90 -10.22 2.20 -11.36
N ARG A 91 -11.33 2.95 -11.18
CA ARG A 91 -11.45 4.03 -10.17
C ARG A 91 -11.37 3.56 -8.70
N LYS A 92 -11.46 2.26 -8.42
CA LYS A 92 -11.42 1.65 -7.08
C LYS A 92 -10.13 0.87 -6.81
N PHE A 93 -9.15 0.98 -7.71
CA PHE A 93 -7.83 0.37 -7.56
C PHE A 93 -7.11 0.79 -6.26
N HIS A 94 -7.29 2.04 -5.83
CA HIS A 94 -6.68 2.56 -4.59
C HIS A 94 -7.04 1.74 -3.34
N CYS A 95 -8.22 1.12 -3.31
CA CYS A 95 -8.65 0.27 -2.19
C CYS A 95 -7.76 -0.98 -2.03
N SER A 96 -7.26 -1.52 -3.15
CA SER A 96 -6.34 -2.66 -3.16
C SER A 96 -4.90 -2.23 -2.81
N VAL A 97 -4.50 -1.00 -3.17
CA VAL A 97 -3.22 -0.41 -2.78
C VAL A 97 -3.15 -0.16 -1.27
N LEU A 98 -4.24 0.30 -0.65
CA LEU A 98 -4.28 0.52 0.80
C LEU A 98 -3.95 -0.78 1.56
N CYS A 99 -4.46 -1.91 1.08
CA CYS A 99 -4.21 -3.20 1.68
C CYS A 99 -2.77 -3.70 1.47
N ASP A 100 -2.22 -3.57 0.25
CA ASP A 100 -0.81 -3.87 -0.02
C ASP A 100 0.13 -3.06 0.88
N LYS A 101 -0.11 -1.75 1.01
CA LYS A 101 0.68 -0.88 1.89
C LYS A 101 0.58 -1.31 3.36
N ALA A 102 -0.61 -1.66 3.84
CA ALA A 102 -0.80 -2.10 5.22
C ALA A 102 -0.14 -3.46 5.52
N LEU A 103 -0.20 -4.39 4.57
CA LEU A 103 0.49 -5.68 4.66
C LEU A 103 2.01 -5.48 4.72
N ARG A 104 2.57 -4.63 3.85
CA ARG A 104 4.01 -4.30 3.85
C ARG A 104 4.46 -3.64 5.14
N ASP A 105 3.67 -2.70 5.66
CA ASP A 105 3.98 -2.04 6.93
C ASP A 105 3.98 -3.04 8.09
N ALA A 106 3.02 -3.96 8.14
CA ALA A 106 3.00 -5.04 9.13
C ALA A 106 4.20 -5.99 9.00
N ILE A 107 4.56 -6.40 7.80
CA ILE A 107 5.77 -7.23 7.56
C ILE A 107 7.02 -6.50 8.07
N ASN A 108 7.15 -5.21 7.77
CA ASN A 108 8.27 -4.40 8.26
C ASN A 108 8.26 -4.27 9.79
N ASP A 109 7.10 -4.11 10.43
CA ASP A 109 6.97 -4.11 11.90
C ASP A 109 7.41 -5.44 12.52
N PHE A 110 7.05 -6.58 11.92
CA PHE A 110 7.56 -7.89 12.35
C PHE A 110 9.09 -7.96 12.30
N TYR A 111 9.70 -7.52 11.20
CA TYR A 111 11.16 -7.52 11.07
C TYR A 111 11.83 -6.56 12.06
N ARG A 112 11.26 -5.39 12.33
CA ARG A 112 11.73 -4.48 13.39
C ARG A 112 11.71 -5.16 14.76
N ARG A 113 10.61 -5.80 15.12
CA ARG A 113 10.44 -6.46 16.43
C ARG A 113 11.33 -7.68 16.62
N THR A 114 11.67 -8.36 15.53
CA THR A 114 12.55 -9.55 15.54
C THR A 114 14.03 -9.22 15.29
N GLY A 115 14.38 -7.94 15.13
CA GLY A 115 15.75 -7.49 14.90
C GLY A 115 16.31 -7.79 13.49
N GLN A 116 15.47 -8.22 12.55
CA GLN A 116 15.85 -8.54 11.17
C GLN A 116 15.87 -7.27 10.29
N VAL A 117 16.66 -6.27 10.69
CA VAL A 117 16.64 -4.95 10.07
C VAL A 117 17.01 -4.95 8.59
N ASP A 118 17.86 -5.88 8.16
CA ASP A 118 18.28 -6.03 6.75
C ASP A 118 17.13 -6.41 5.80
N LYS A 119 16.05 -7.00 6.34
CA LYS A 119 14.86 -7.39 5.56
C LYS A 119 13.81 -6.26 5.47
N ILE A 120 14.00 -5.15 6.19
CA ILE A 120 13.10 -4.01 6.14
C ILE A 120 13.34 -3.27 4.82
N VAL A 121 12.29 -3.16 4.00
CA VAL A 121 12.30 -2.28 2.81
C VAL A 121 11.33 -1.16 3.09
N VAL A 122 11.87 0.04 3.23
CA VAL A 122 11.09 1.28 3.28
C VAL A 122 11.11 1.85 1.85
N GLU A 123 9.94 2.07 1.26
CA GLU A 123 9.84 2.90 0.06
C GLU A 123 10.24 4.32 0.49
N ALA A 124 11.47 4.72 0.17
CA ALA A 124 12.02 6.00 0.58
C ALA A 124 11.34 7.12 -0.22
N SER A 125 10.53 7.95 0.44
CA SER A 125 9.95 9.13 -0.20
C SER A 125 11.04 10.14 -0.54
N ARG A 126 11.25 10.39 -1.83
CA ARG A 126 12.20 11.39 -2.33
C ARG A 126 11.44 12.66 -2.67
N VAL A 127 11.94 13.81 -2.21
CA VAL A 127 11.42 15.11 -2.62
C VAL A 127 11.78 15.33 -4.09
N ILE A 128 10.76 15.42 -4.94
CA ILE A 128 10.92 15.63 -6.39
C ILE A 128 10.89 17.12 -6.72
N ASP A 129 10.03 17.88 -6.05
CA ASP A 129 9.99 19.34 -6.18
C ASP A 129 10.19 20.00 -4.80
N PRO A 130 11.35 20.61 -4.55
CA PRO A 130 11.61 21.29 -3.28
C PRO A 130 10.77 22.57 -3.08
N VAL A 131 10.23 23.16 -4.16
CA VAL A 131 9.42 24.39 -4.09
C VAL A 131 8.01 24.07 -3.63
N SER A 132 7.34 23.14 -4.31
CA SER A 132 6.00 22.69 -3.93
C SER A 132 6.02 21.65 -2.81
N LYS A 133 7.22 21.20 -2.39
CA LYS A 133 7.45 20.13 -1.41
C LYS A 133 6.79 18.80 -1.81
N VAL A 134 6.67 18.56 -3.11
CA VAL A 134 6.07 17.34 -3.66
C VAL A 134 7.10 16.23 -3.64
N THR A 135 6.69 15.06 -3.17
CA THR A 135 7.46 13.83 -3.14
C THR A 135 7.06 12.88 -4.27
N ASP A 136 7.86 11.85 -4.50
CA ASP A 136 7.51 10.73 -5.38
C ASP A 136 6.25 10.00 -4.91
N HIS A 137 6.03 9.93 -3.58
CA HIS A 137 4.80 9.36 -3.02
C HIS A 137 3.56 10.21 -3.35
N ASP A 138 3.64 11.54 -3.33
CA ASP A 138 2.53 12.41 -3.76
C ASP A 138 2.19 12.21 -5.25
N ILE A 139 3.22 12.00 -6.09
CA ILE A 139 3.05 11.69 -7.52
C ILE A 139 2.42 10.31 -7.70
N GLU A 140 2.89 9.31 -6.94
CA GLU A 140 2.30 7.97 -6.90
C GLU A 140 0.82 8.03 -6.55
N GLU A 141 0.45 8.75 -5.49
CA GLU A 141 -0.96 8.91 -5.08
C GLU A 141 -1.79 9.60 -6.16
N ALA A 142 -1.26 10.64 -6.82
CA ALA A 142 -1.96 11.29 -7.91
C ALA A 142 -2.24 10.31 -9.07
N VAL A 143 -1.26 9.49 -9.45
CA VAL A 143 -1.39 8.45 -10.49
C VAL A 143 -2.43 7.39 -10.09
N LEU A 144 -2.39 6.93 -8.83
CA LEU A 144 -3.37 5.98 -8.28
C LEU A 144 -4.80 6.53 -8.27
N ASP A 145 -4.94 7.85 -8.08
CA ASP A 145 -6.22 8.55 -8.15
C ASP A 145 -6.62 8.93 -9.60
N GLY A 146 -5.94 8.36 -10.60
CA GLY A 146 -6.29 8.45 -12.01
C GLY A 146 -5.65 9.62 -12.78
N ALA A 147 -4.71 10.36 -12.20
CA ALA A 147 -3.96 11.38 -12.92
C ALA A 147 -2.84 10.72 -13.75
N LEU A 148 -3.16 10.34 -14.99
CA LEU A 148 -2.24 9.62 -15.88
C LEU A 148 -1.45 10.53 -16.84
N THR A 149 -1.65 11.85 -16.77
CA THR A 149 -0.95 12.85 -17.59
C THR A 149 -0.21 13.85 -16.70
N LEU A 150 0.82 14.47 -17.25
CA LEU A 150 1.58 15.51 -16.55
C LEU A 150 0.65 16.62 -16.07
N GLU A 151 -0.26 17.12 -16.91
CA GLU A 151 -1.17 18.20 -16.50
C GLU A 151 -2.10 17.78 -15.35
N ALA A 152 -2.57 16.54 -15.35
CA ALA A 152 -3.45 16.04 -14.29
C ALA A 152 -2.70 15.89 -12.96
N VAL A 153 -1.45 15.41 -12.99
CA VAL A 153 -0.61 15.30 -11.80
C VAL A 153 -0.24 16.68 -11.27
N GLN A 154 0.10 17.62 -12.15
CA GLN A 154 0.35 19.02 -11.77
C GLN A 154 -0.88 19.69 -11.15
N ALA A 155 -2.08 19.46 -11.70
CA ALA A 155 -3.30 20.02 -11.15
C ALA A 155 -3.59 19.53 -9.72
N LYS A 156 -3.23 18.27 -9.40
CA LYS A 156 -3.43 17.68 -8.07
C LYS A 156 -2.32 18.02 -7.08
N THR A 157 -1.06 17.88 -7.48
CA THR A 157 0.11 17.99 -6.59
C THR A 157 0.74 19.38 -6.59
N LYS A 158 0.42 20.22 -7.58
CA LYS A 158 1.09 21.51 -7.86
C LYS A 158 2.57 21.37 -8.21
N VAL A 159 3.03 20.16 -8.54
CA VAL A 159 4.44 19.90 -8.91
C VAL A 159 4.87 20.74 -10.12
N GLY A 160 6.06 21.31 -10.04
CA GLY A 160 6.61 22.19 -11.08
C GLY A 160 5.99 23.58 -11.14
N THR A 161 5.03 23.92 -10.26
CA THR A 161 4.48 25.28 -10.14
C THR A 161 5.53 26.18 -9.50
N GLY A 162 6.38 26.81 -10.31
CA GLY A 162 7.52 27.63 -9.88
C GLY A 162 8.88 26.96 -10.07
N ASN A 163 8.92 25.70 -10.50
CA ASN A 163 10.15 25.00 -10.85
C ASN A 163 9.93 24.02 -12.04
N PRO A 164 9.79 24.53 -13.28
CA PRO A 164 9.53 23.67 -14.44
C PRO A 164 10.67 22.70 -14.77
N GLY A 165 11.85 22.83 -14.15
CA GLY A 165 12.98 21.92 -14.35
C GLY A 165 12.73 20.50 -13.84
N VAL A 166 11.74 20.29 -12.97
CA VAL A 166 11.40 18.95 -12.43
C VAL A 166 10.44 18.16 -13.31
N LEU A 167 9.82 18.80 -14.31
CA LEU A 167 8.77 18.17 -15.13
C LEU A 167 9.21 16.91 -15.87
N PRO A 168 10.43 16.81 -16.45
CA PRO A 168 10.88 15.58 -17.08
C PRO A 168 10.96 14.41 -16.10
N ALA A 169 11.46 14.65 -14.88
CA ALA A 169 11.54 13.62 -13.84
C ALA A 169 10.15 13.19 -13.35
N VAL A 170 9.21 14.14 -13.24
CA VAL A 170 7.80 13.85 -12.93
C VAL A 170 7.18 12.96 -14.01
N GLU A 171 7.42 13.25 -15.29
CA GLU A 171 6.88 12.45 -16.40
C GLU A 171 7.42 11.00 -16.39
N GLU A 172 8.70 10.81 -16.10
CA GLU A 172 9.29 9.48 -15.93
C GLU A 172 8.65 8.73 -14.75
N LEU A 173 8.42 9.40 -13.61
CA LEU A 173 7.74 8.81 -12.46
C LEU A 173 6.29 8.44 -12.77
N ILE A 174 5.56 9.28 -13.50
CA ILE A 174 4.19 8.98 -13.93
C ILE A 174 4.19 7.70 -14.78
N ARG A 175 5.12 7.58 -15.72
CA ARG A 175 5.25 6.38 -16.56
C ARG A 175 5.58 5.14 -15.72
N PHE A 176 6.52 5.25 -14.80
CA PHE A 176 6.89 4.16 -13.89
C PHE A 176 5.71 3.69 -13.05
N TYR A 177 4.97 4.60 -12.41
CA TYR A 177 3.81 4.23 -11.59
C TYR A 177 2.65 3.72 -12.43
N LYS A 178 2.47 4.25 -13.65
CA LYS A 178 1.48 3.73 -14.59
C LYS A 178 1.78 2.28 -14.98
N GLU A 179 3.04 1.95 -15.26
CA GLU A 179 3.45 0.57 -15.55
C GLU A 179 3.29 -0.32 -14.30
N LYS A 180 3.74 0.15 -13.13
CA LYS A 180 3.65 -0.56 -11.83
C LYS A 180 2.21 -0.92 -11.46
N TYR A 181 1.25 0.00 -11.67
CA TYR A 181 -0.13 -0.15 -11.17
C TYR A 181 -1.18 -0.44 -12.24
N PHE A 182 -0.94 -0.08 -13.49
CA PHE A 182 -1.91 -0.27 -14.57
C PHE A 182 -1.39 -1.12 -15.73
N GLY A 183 -0.11 -1.52 -15.72
CA GLY A 183 0.46 -2.47 -16.69
C GLY A 183 0.41 -2.01 -18.15
N ALA A 184 0.47 -0.69 -18.38
CA ALA A 184 0.27 -0.05 -19.69
C ALA A 184 1.46 0.81 -20.13
#